data_AF-A0A940ITP3-F1
#
_entry.id   AF-A0A940ITP3-F1
#
_cell.length_a   1.000
_cell.length_b   1.000
_cell.length_c   1.000
_cell.angle_alpha   90.00
_cell.angle_beta   90.00
_cell.angle_gamma   90.00
#
_symmetry.space_group_name_H-M   'P 1'
#
loop_
_entity.id
_entity.type
_entity.pdbx_description
1 polymer ?
#
loop_
_entity_poly.entity_id
_entity_poly.type
_entity_poly.pdbx_seq_one_letter_code
_entity_poly.pdbx_strand_id
1 'polypeptide(L)'
;MALGMTLVVAGPVHADHAPKDAAHDHAHAHGHDHNHGDAKSMYDGYFDDSQIAARALSDWQGDWQSVYSYLIDGTLDPVMDHKAEHGDKSAQEYRDYYETGYKTDVERIVIAGDTVTFYRDGKPMSGRYDSDGHETLTYAKGNRGVRFIFRKVEGDESAPDYIQFSDHRIAPEKSDHYHLYWGDDRAALLDEVTNWPTYYPSALSADQIVAEMTAH
;
A
#
# COMPACT_ATOMS: atom_id res chain seq x y z
N MET A 1 45.60 32.31 51.89
CA MET A 1 45.08 32.87 53.17
C MET A 1 43.70 33.46 52.88
N ALA A 2 42.71 33.12 53.72
CA ALA A 2 41.32 33.66 53.80
C ALA A 2 40.43 33.44 52.55
N LEU A 3 39.42 32.56 52.51
CA LEU A 3 38.20 32.41 53.33
C LEU A 3 37.41 33.71 53.53
N GLY A 4 36.17 33.73 53.03
CA GLY A 4 35.18 34.79 53.25
C GLY A 4 33.80 34.39 52.74
N MET A 5 33.10 33.59 53.55
CA MET A 5 31.72 33.14 53.40
C MET A 5 30.83 34.04 54.27
N THR A 6 29.69 34.51 53.75
CA THR A 6 28.63 35.13 54.58
C THR A 6 27.27 34.58 54.16
N LEU A 7 26.47 34.20 55.17
CA LEU A 7 25.21 33.45 55.13
C LEU A 7 24.15 34.19 55.98
N VAL A 8 22.87 33.85 55.76
CA VAL A 8 21.64 34.01 56.60
C VAL A 8 21.01 35.42 56.54
N VAL A 9 19.67 35.66 56.52
CA VAL A 9 18.54 35.05 57.27
C VAL A 9 17.15 35.23 56.60
N ALA A 10 16.24 34.28 56.86
CA ALA A 10 14.80 34.15 56.54
C ALA A 10 13.86 35.16 57.26
N GLY A 11 12.71 35.61 56.70
CA GLY A 11 11.34 35.01 56.72
C GLY A 11 10.37 35.87 57.59
N PRO A 12 9.06 35.56 57.79
CA PRO A 12 7.91 35.34 56.87
C PRO A 12 6.74 36.35 57.13
N VAL A 13 5.71 36.43 56.25
CA VAL A 13 4.32 36.81 56.67
C VAL A 13 3.28 36.14 55.76
N HIS A 14 2.32 35.44 56.37
CA HIS A 14 1.07 34.90 55.81
C HIS A 14 -0.07 35.92 55.98
N ALA A 15 -1.01 35.99 55.02
CA ALA A 15 -2.45 35.67 55.22
C ALA A 15 -3.38 36.40 54.22
N ASP A 16 -3.97 35.58 53.34
CA ASP A 16 -5.34 35.53 52.80
C ASP A 16 -6.25 36.77 52.70
N HIS A 17 -6.82 36.95 51.49
CA HIS A 17 -8.28 36.85 51.25
C HIS A 17 -8.58 36.74 49.74
N ALA A 18 -9.27 35.66 49.36
CA ALA A 18 -9.98 35.47 48.07
C ALA A 18 -11.46 35.89 48.24
N PRO A 19 -12.40 35.73 47.27
CA PRO A 19 -12.28 35.27 45.87
C PRO A 19 -13.05 36.17 44.86
N LYS A 20 -12.94 35.91 43.54
CA LYS A 20 -14.06 35.85 42.56
C LYS A 20 -13.60 35.22 41.24
N ASP A 21 -14.05 33.99 41.02
CA ASP A 21 -14.58 33.41 39.77
C ASP A 21 -13.98 33.82 38.42
N ALA A 22 -13.20 32.92 37.83
CA ALA A 22 -13.28 32.58 36.41
C ALA A 22 -12.68 31.18 36.21
N ALA A 23 -13.56 30.19 36.04
CA ALA A 23 -13.20 28.84 35.69
C ALA A 23 -12.63 28.80 34.25
N HIS A 24 -11.44 28.22 34.09
CA HIS A 24 -10.96 27.72 32.80
C HIS A 24 -10.27 26.38 33.04
N ASP A 25 -11.08 25.32 32.99
CA ASP A 25 -10.59 23.96 32.80
C ASP A 25 -10.02 23.85 31.38
N HIS A 26 -8.71 23.64 31.27
CA HIS A 26 -8.07 23.19 30.03
C HIS A 26 -7.65 21.73 30.19
N ALA A 27 -8.63 20.84 30.09
CA ALA A 27 -8.40 19.44 29.77
C ALA A 27 -8.30 19.31 28.24
N HIS A 28 -7.09 19.45 27.69
CA HIS A 28 -6.82 19.02 26.31
C HIS A 28 -6.48 17.53 26.31
N ALA A 29 -7.51 16.71 26.44
CA ALA A 29 -7.47 15.33 26.01
C ALA A 29 -7.60 15.32 24.48
N HIS A 30 -6.49 15.31 23.75
CA HIS A 30 -6.51 14.93 22.36
C HIS A 30 -6.60 13.40 22.30
N GLY A 31 -7.82 12.90 22.33
CA GLY A 31 -8.12 11.52 21.96
C GLY A 31 -7.63 11.31 20.52
N HIS A 32 -6.71 10.36 20.35
CA HIS A 32 -6.45 9.76 19.05
C HIS A 32 -7.67 8.92 18.69
N ASP A 33 -8.66 9.56 18.08
CA ASP A 33 -9.76 8.86 17.44
C ASP A 33 -9.21 8.32 16.10
N HIS A 34 -8.89 7.03 16.07
CA HIS A 34 -8.52 6.37 14.83
C HIS A 34 -9.79 6.25 13.98
N ASN A 35 -10.03 7.26 13.15
CA ASN A 35 -11.15 7.27 12.22
C ASN A 35 -10.96 6.17 11.18
N HIS A 36 -11.56 5.00 11.42
CA HIS A 36 -11.58 3.87 10.48
C HIS A 36 -12.22 4.24 9.12
N GLY A 37 -12.95 5.37 9.03
CA GLY A 37 -13.53 5.86 7.78
C GLY A 37 -12.50 6.41 6.78
N ASP A 38 -11.42 7.04 7.25
CA ASP A 38 -10.44 7.70 6.37
C ASP A 38 -9.56 6.69 5.64
N ALA A 39 -9.12 5.63 6.34
CA ALA A 39 -8.31 4.57 5.74
C ALA A 39 -9.09 3.78 4.68
N LYS A 40 -10.38 3.49 4.94
CA LYS A 40 -11.24 2.82 3.96
C LYS A 40 -11.50 3.70 2.73
N SER A 41 -11.76 4.99 2.93
CA SER A 41 -11.93 5.96 1.84
C SER A 41 -10.71 5.99 0.90
N MET A 42 -9.50 6.01 1.47
CA MET A 42 -8.26 5.98 0.68
C MET A 42 -8.13 4.69 -0.13
N TYR A 43 -8.38 3.55 0.50
CA TYR A 43 -8.34 2.22 -0.14
C TYR A 43 -9.34 2.12 -1.31
N ASP A 44 -10.53 2.71 -1.14
CA ASP A 44 -11.58 2.78 -2.15
C ASP A 44 -11.28 3.83 -3.26
N GLY A 45 -10.14 4.54 -3.17
CA GLY A 45 -9.65 5.46 -4.18
C GLY A 45 -10.09 6.92 -4.01
N TYR A 46 -10.51 7.32 -2.81
CA TYR A 46 -10.92 8.67 -2.47
C TYR A 46 -9.96 9.29 -1.45
N PHE A 47 -9.06 10.12 -1.97
CA PHE A 47 -7.99 10.82 -1.24
C PHE A 47 -7.69 12.16 -1.93
N ASP A 48 -6.92 13.03 -1.28
CA ASP A 48 -6.39 14.28 -1.83
C ASP A 48 -4.93 14.12 -2.28
N ASP A 49 -4.48 14.91 -3.27
CA ASP A 49 -3.10 14.83 -3.78
C ASP A 49 -2.04 15.18 -2.72
N SER A 50 -2.40 16.00 -1.74
CA SER A 50 -1.53 16.36 -0.61
C SER A 50 -1.23 15.19 0.33
N GLN A 51 -2.01 14.11 0.25
CA GLN A 51 -1.84 12.90 1.05
C GLN A 51 -0.89 11.90 0.38
N ILE A 52 -0.56 12.09 -0.90
CA ILE A 52 0.32 11.20 -1.64
C ILE A 52 1.78 11.50 -1.25
N ALA A 53 2.52 10.46 -0.91
CA ALA A 53 3.93 10.56 -0.58
C ALA A 53 4.75 9.53 -1.36
N ALA A 54 5.99 9.91 -1.69
CA ALA A 54 6.92 9.01 -2.37
C ALA A 54 7.17 7.75 -1.53
N ARG A 55 7.26 6.60 -2.20
CA ARG A 55 7.46 5.29 -1.59
C ARG A 55 8.73 4.65 -2.11
N ALA A 56 9.39 3.89 -1.23
CA ALA A 56 10.58 3.15 -1.58
C ALA A 56 10.22 1.72 -2.00
N LEU A 57 11.05 1.08 -2.83
CA LEU A 57 10.83 -0.31 -3.27
C LEU A 57 10.71 -1.28 -2.08
N SER A 58 11.32 -0.94 -0.94
CA SER A 58 11.21 -1.69 0.31
C SER A 58 9.78 -1.88 0.78
N ASP A 59 8.83 -1.04 0.39
CA ASP A 59 7.41 -1.20 0.74
C ASP A 59 6.82 -2.50 0.18
N TRP A 60 7.37 -3.01 -0.93
CA TRP A 60 7.00 -4.27 -1.58
C TRP A 60 8.04 -5.38 -1.36
N GLN A 61 9.02 -5.18 -0.47
CA GLN A 61 10.01 -6.22 -0.18
C GLN A 61 9.36 -7.52 0.30
N GLY A 62 9.70 -8.63 -0.34
CA GLY A 62 9.09 -9.92 -0.03
C GLY A 62 9.22 -10.94 -1.16
N ASP A 63 8.52 -12.06 -0.96
CA ASP A 63 8.36 -13.13 -1.93
C ASP A 63 6.86 -13.25 -2.23
N TRP A 64 6.51 -13.22 -3.50
CA TRP A 64 5.16 -12.98 -3.97
C TRP A 64 4.75 -14.02 -5.02
N GLN A 65 3.53 -14.53 -4.89
CA GLN A 65 2.92 -15.52 -5.78
C GLN A 65 1.80 -14.89 -6.60
N SER A 66 1.73 -15.22 -7.89
CA SER A 66 0.63 -14.80 -8.77
C SER A 66 -0.65 -15.56 -8.41
N VAL A 67 -1.77 -14.84 -8.36
CA VAL A 67 -3.10 -15.43 -8.12
C VAL A 67 -3.74 -16.03 -9.38
N TYR A 68 -3.11 -15.86 -10.55
CA TYR A 68 -3.68 -16.29 -11.82
C TYR A 68 -3.93 -17.80 -11.87
N SER A 69 -2.99 -18.60 -11.35
CA SER A 69 -3.13 -20.06 -11.32
C SER A 69 -4.35 -20.51 -10.49
N TYR A 70 -4.59 -19.87 -9.34
CA TYR A 70 -5.76 -20.11 -8.49
C TYR A 70 -7.08 -19.68 -9.12
N LEU A 71 -7.06 -18.68 -10.01
CA LEU A 71 -8.24 -18.40 -10.83
C LEU A 71 -8.48 -19.55 -11.81
N ILE A 72 -7.46 -19.93 -12.58
CA ILE A 72 -7.59 -20.94 -13.64
C ILE A 72 -8.02 -22.31 -13.11
N ASP A 73 -7.49 -22.75 -11.97
CA ASP A 73 -7.83 -24.06 -11.39
C ASP A 73 -9.15 -24.11 -10.61
N GLY A 74 -9.82 -22.97 -10.43
CA GLY A 74 -11.11 -22.84 -9.73
C GLY A 74 -11.01 -22.56 -8.24
N THR A 75 -9.80 -22.48 -7.68
CA THR A 75 -9.59 -22.16 -6.26
C THR A 75 -10.23 -20.84 -5.84
N LEU A 76 -10.26 -19.83 -6.74
CA LEU A 76 -10.89 -18.53 -6.48
C LEU A 76 -12.39 -18.48 -6.82
N ASP A 77 -13.03 -19.58 -7.21
CA ASP A 77 -14.48 -19.59 -7.52
C ASP A 77 -15.35 -19.05 -6.35
N PRO A 78 -15.08 -19.37 -5.07
CA PRO A 78 -15.83 -18.78 -3.95
C PRO A 78 -15.75 -17.25 -3.88
N VAL A 79 -14.63 -16.65 -4.32
CA VAL A 79 -14.48 -15.20 -4.40
C VAL A 79 -15.40 -14.62 -5.47
N MET A 80 -15.52 -15.30 -6.62
CA MET A 80 -16.39 -14.86 -7.71
C MET A 80 -17.87 -14.97 -7.33
N ASP A 81 -18.25 -16.06 -6.66
CA ASP A 81 -19.59 -16.25 -6.11
C ASP A 81 -19.94 -15.14 -5.10
N HIS A 82 -19.02 -14.86 -4.16
CA HIS A 82 -19.20 -13.80 -3.19
C HIS A 82 -19.38 -12.42 -3.84
N LYS A 83 -18.59 -12.10 -4.87
CA LYS A 83 -18.74 -10.85 -5.64
C LYS A 83 -20.05 -10.80 -6.43
N ALA A 84 -20.54 -11.93 -6.92
CA ALA A 84 -21.82 -12.03 -7.62
C ALA A 84 -23.02 -11.78 -6.68
N GLU A 85 -22.94 -12.22 -5.42
CA GLU A 85 -23.98 -11.96 -4.42
C GLU A 85 -24.15 -10.46 -4.08
N HIS A 86 -23.07 -9.69 -4.19
CA HIS A 86 -23.01 -8.28 -3.75
C HIS A 86 -22.86 -7.29 -4.91
N GLY A 87 -22.83 -7.78 -6.16
CA GLY A 87 -22.40 -7.01 -7.32
C GLY A 87 -23.41 -6.94 -8.47
N ASP A 88 -22.94 -6.46 -9.62
CA ASP A 88 -23.77 -6.24 -10.83
C ASP A 88 -23.58 -7.30 -11.92
N LYS A 89 -22.82 -8.37 -11.64
CA LYS A 89 -22.44 -9.43 -12.59
C LYS A 89 -22.65 -10.80 -12.00
N SER A 90 -22.83 -11.79 -12.87
CA SER A 90 -22.75 -13.20 -12.48
C SER A 90 -21.32 -13.59 -12.09
N ALA A 91 -21.18 -14.72 -11.37
CA ALA A 91 -19.87 -15.25 -11.00
C ALA A 91 -18.99 -15.54 -12.23
N GLN A 92 -19.58 -16.03 -13.33
CA GLN A 92 -18.86 -16.27 -14.58
C GLN A 92 -18.38 -14.97 -15.22
N GLU A 93 -19.21 -13.92 -15.27
CA GLU A 93 -18.79 -12.63 -15.82
C GLU A 93 -17.68 -11.98 -14.97
N TYR A 94 -17.72 -12.14 -13.64
CA TYR A 94 -16.61 -11.76 -12.78
C TYR A 94 -15.36 -12.57 -13.09
N ARG A 95 -15.49 -13.90 -13.21
CA ARG A 95 -14.37 -14.78 -13.55
C ARG A 95 -13.71 -14.35 -14.86
N ASP A 96 -14.47 -14.07 -15.91
CA ASP A 96 -13.96 -13.63 -17.21
C ASP A 96 -13.22 -12.27 -17.11
N TYR A 97 -13.78 -11.35 -16.31
CA TYR A 97 -13.16 -10.05 -16.01
C TYR A 97 -11.81 -10.21 -15.29
N TYR A 98 -11.79 -11.02 -14.21
CA TYR A 98 -10.57 -11.30 -13.45
C TYR A 98 -9.58 -12.16 -14.22
N GLU A 99 -10.02 -12.99 -15.16
CA GLU A 99 -9.11 -13.76 -16.02
C GLU A 99 -8.30 -12.81 -16.91
N THR A 100 -8.95 -11.81 -17.50
CA THR A 100 -8.26 -10.76 -18.25
C THR A 100 -7.32 -9.96 -17.35
N GLY A 101 -7.80 -9.60 -16.16
CA GLY A 101 -7.02 -8.83 -15.18
C GLY A 101 -5.77 -9.55 -14.70
N TYR A 102 -5.92 -10.78 -14.20
CA TYR A 102 -4.83 -11.51 -13.54
C TYR A 102 -3.86 -12.20 -14.48
N LYS A 103 -4.22 -12.37 -15.76
CA LYS A 103 -3.41 -13.13 -16.72
C LYS A 103 -1.96 -12.68 -16.74
N THR A 104 -1.06 -13.62 -16.46
CA THR A 104 0.39 -13.45 -16.50
C THR A 104 1.06 -14.80 -16.68
N ASP A 105 2.25 -14.80 -17.27
CA ASP A 105 3.17 -15.93 -17.31
C ASP A 105 4.29 -15.82 -16.26
N VAL A 106 4.29 -14.75 -15.45
CA VAL A 106 5.19 -14.58 -14.31
C VAL A 106 4.51 -15.16 -13.07
N GLU A 107 4.93 -16.34 -12.63
CA GLU A 107 4.29 -17.03 -11.50
C GLU A 107 4.72 -16.52 -10.13
N ARG A 108 5.93 -15.94 -10.03
CA ARG A 108 6.52 -15.52 -8.76
C ARG A 108 7.41 -14.29 -8.94
N ILE A 109 7.42 -13.43 -7.94
CA ILE A 109 8.29 -12.25 -7.88
C ILE A 109 8.99 -12.21 -6.53
N VAL A 110 10.29 -12.01 -6.51
CA VAL A 110 11.07 -11.78 -5.30
C VAL A 110 11.66 -10.38 -5.33
N ILE A 111 11.38 -9.59 -4.30
CA ILE A 111 11.85 -8.22 -4.14
C ILE A 111 12.76 -8.19 -2.92
N ALA A 112 14.04 -7.86 -3.13
CA ALA A 112 15.05 -7.82 -2.07
C ALA A 112 15.96 -6.61 -2.27
N GLY A 113 15.89 -5.65 -1.36
CA GLY A 113 16.62 -4.38 -1.50
C GLY A 113 16.13 -3.60 -2.71
N ASP A 114 17.04 -3.25 -3.62
CA ASP A 114 16.76 -2.59 -4.90
C ASP A 114 16.54 -3.58 -6.07
N THR A 115 16.61 -4.89 -5.81
CA THR A 115 16.54 -5.92 -6.84
C THR A 115 15.14 -6.56 -6.89
N VAL A 116 14.58 -6.65 -8.10
CA VAL A 116 13.36 -7.39 -8.40
C VAL A 116 13.71 -8.56 -9.32
N THR A 117 13.28 -9.76 -8.94
CA THR A 117 13.46 -10.98 -9.72
C THR A 117 12.10 -11.55 -10.10
N PHE A 118 11.85 -11.66 -11.39
CA PHE A 118 10.66 -12.27 -11.97
C PHE A 118 10.96 -13.71 -12.32
N TYR A 119 10.06 -14.62 -11.99
CA TYR A 119 10.15 -16.02 -12.39
C TYR A 119 9.07 -16.32 -13.42
N ARG A 120 9.49 -16.86 -14.55
CA ARG A 120 8.62 -17.38 -15.63
C ARG A 120 9.02 -18.82 -15.90
N ASP A 121 8.10 -19.76 -15.72
CA ASP A 121 8.37 -21.20 -15.83
C ASP A 121 9.57 -21.64 -14.96
N GLY A 122 9.71 -21.05 -13.77
CA GLY A 122 10.81 -21.26 -12.84
C GLY A 122 12.14 -20.61 -13.25
N LYS A 123 12.21 -19.91 -14.40
CA LYS A 123 13.42 -19.23 -14.87
C LYS A 123 13.44 -17.79 -14.37
N PRO A 124 14.52 -17.37 -13.68
CA PRO A 124 14.63 -16.00 -13.18
C PRO A 124 15.05 -15.03 -14.28
N MET A 125 14.55 -13.80 -14.19
CA MET A 125 15.11 -12.60 -14.80
C MET A 125 15.12 -11.49 -13.75
N SER A 126 16.24 -10.81 -13.59
CA SER A 126 16.46 -9.87 -12.48
C SER A 126 16.86 -8.48 -12.96
N GLY A 127 16.39 -7.46 -12.26
CA GLY A 127 16.80 -6.07 -12.45
C GLY A 127 16.99 -5.36 -11.12
N ARG A 128 17.93 -4.42 -11.06
CA ARG A 128 18.00 -3.39 -10.02
C ARG A 128 17.20 -2.18 -10.49
N TYR A 129 16.36 -1.65 -9.61
CA TYR A 129 15.39 -0.62 -9.93
C TYR A 129 15.53 0.59 -8.99
N ASP A 130 15.56 1.78 -9.58
CA ASP A 130 15.49 3.05 -8.87
C ASP A 130 14.10 3.68 -9.04
N SER A 131 13.68 4.49 -8.07
CA SER A 131 12.40 5.19 -8.14
C SER A 131 12.38 6.19 -9.29
N ASP A 132 11.31 6.16 -10.07
CA ASP A 132 11.00 7.09 -11.16
C ASP A 132 9.72 7.92 -10.86
N GLY A 133 9.41 8.06 -9.57
CA GLY A 133 8.29 8.83 -9.07
C GLY A 133 6.96 8.07 -9.01
N HIS A 134 5.87 8.81 -9.12
CA HIS A 134 4.51 8.27 -9.10
C HIS A 134 3.58 9.06 -10.01
N GLU A 135 2.48 8.44 -10.43
CA GLU A 135 1.43 9.07 -11.24
C GLU A 135 0.06 8.75 -10.64
N THR A 136 -0.84 9.75 -10.64
CA THR A 136 -2.21 9.57 -10.17
C THR A 136 -3.13 9.36 -11.36
N LEU A 137 -3.86 8.26 -11.37
CA LEU A 137 -4.85 7.92 -12.38
C LEU A 137 -6.26 8.21 -11.84
N THR A 138 -7.11 8.78 -12.69
CA THR A 138 -8.54 8.97 -12.39
C THR A 138 -9.37 8.04 -13.28
N TYR A 139 -10.19 7.21 -12.66
CA TYR A 139 -11.01 6.23 -13.36
C TYR A 139 -12.40 6.81 -13.70
N ALA A 140 -13.10 6.16 -14.63
CA ALA A 140 -14.41 6.64 -15.10
C ALA A 140 -15.48 6.77 -13.99
N LYS A 141 -15.36 5.97 -12.90
CA LYS A 141 -16.25 6.04 -11.73
C LYS A 141 -15.91 7.21 -10.77
N GLY A 142 -14.85 7.96 -11.06
CA GLY A 142 -14.38 9.10 -10.26
C GLY A 142 -13.44 8.72 -9.12
N ASN A 143 -13.30 7.43 -8.81
CA ASN A 143 -12.25 6.95 -7.91
C ASN A 143 -10.87 7.06 -8.59
N ARG A 144 -9.82 7.08 -7.77
CA ARG A 144 -8.44 7.32 -8.19
C ARG A 144 -7.52 6.21 -7.71
N GLY A 145 -6.37 6.08 -8.36
CA GLY A 145 -5.31 5.16 -7.96
C GLY A 145 -3.95 5.79 -8.20
N VAL A 146 -2.95 5.40 -7.41
CA VAL A 146 -1.57 5.85 -7.59
C VAL A 146 -0.75 4.70 -8.17
N ARG A 147 0.04 4.99 -9.20
CA ARG A 147 1.09 4.11 -9.73
C ARG A 147 2.44 4.57 -9.19
N PHE A 148 3.13 3.73 -8.42
CA PHE A 148 4.51 3.98 -8.01
C PHE A 148 5.47 3.34 -9.01
N ILE A 149 6.30 4.15 -9.66
CA ILE A 149 7.06 3.78 -10.85
C ILE A 149 8.51 3.58 -10.47
N PHE A 150 9.11 2.51 -10.97
CA PHE A 150 10.54 2.27 -10.86
C PHE A 150 11.12 1.92 -12.23
N ARG A 151 12.34 2.40 -12.46
CA ARG A 151 13.09 2.18 -13.69
C ARG A 151 14.29 1.27 -13.43
N LYS A 152 14.49 0.29 -14.30
CA LYS A 152 15.66 -0.60 -14.26
C LYS A 152 16.92 0.22 -14.55
N VAL A 153 17.91 0.10 -13.68
CA VAL A 153 19.22 0.77 -13.82
C VAL A 153 20.35 -0.20 -14.13
N GLU A 154 20.18 -1.48 -13.78
CA GLU A 154 21.11 -2.57 -14.04
C GLU A 154 20.36 -3.91 -14.03
N GLY A 155 20.90 -4.95 -14.65
CA GLY A 155 20.39 -6.31 -14.58
C GLY A 155 20.29 -6.97 -15.94
N ASP A 156 19.49 -8.02 -16.03
CA ASP A 156 19.29 -8.79 -17.25
C ASP A 156 18.62 -7.92 -18.33
N GLU A 157 19.05 -8.11 -19.59
CA GLU A 157 18.41 -7.47 -20.74
C GLU A 157 16.93 -7.86 -20.86
N SER A 158 16.56 -9.08 -20.44
CA SER A 158 15.19 -9.59 -20.48
C SER A 158 14.30 -9.11 -19.34
N ALA A 159 14.85 -8.51 -18.28
CA ALA A 159 14.03 -7.90 -17.24
C ALA A 159 13.38 -6.61 -17.78
N PRO A 160 12.17 -6.23 -17.36
CA PRO A 160 11.49 -5.06 -17.91
C PRO A 160 12.21 -3.76 -17.54
N ASP A 161 12.26 -2.78 -18.45
CA ASP A 161 12.89 -1.48 -18.15
C ASP A 161 12.09 -0.64 -17.15
N TYR A 162 10.77 -0.82 -17.08
CA TYR A 162 9.89 -0.14 -16.14
C TYR A 162 8.96 -1.12 -15.42
N ILE A 163 8.72 -0.83 -14.14
CA ILE A 163 7.73 -1.53 -13.32
C ILE A 163 6.88 -0.49 -12.59
N GLN A 164 5.58 -0.74 -12.45
CA GLN A 164 4.64 0.15 -11.79
C GLN A 164 3.77 -0.62 -10.81
N PHE A 165 3.83 -0.25 -9.54
CA PHE A 165 3.02 -0.85 -8.48
C PHE A 165 1.72 -0.07 -8.26
N SER A 166 0.64 -0.80 -8.02
CA SER A 166 -0.62 -0.27 -7.48
C SER A 166 -1.13 -1.22 -6.40
N ASP A 167 -1.29 -0.76 -5.17
CA ASP A 167 -1.61 -1.60 -4.01
C ASP A 167 -2.62 -0.95 -3.06
N HIS A 168 -3.43 -0.01 -3.57
CA HIS A 168 -4.42 0.76 -2.81
C HIS A 168 -3.85 1.67 -1.72
N ARG A 169 -2.53 1.80 -1.62
CA ARG A 169 -1.86 2.74 -0.70
C ARG A 169 -1.34 3.96 -1.46
N ILE A 170 -1.23 5.09 -0.77
CA ILE A 170 -0.81 6.37 -1.36
C ILE A 170 0.42 6.99 -0.68
N ALA A 171 0.89 6.38 0.42
CA ALA A 171 2.01 6.86 1.22
C ALA A 171 2.82 5.67 1.79
N PRO A 172 4.02 5.88 2.35
CA PRO A 172 4.90 4.81 2.84
C PRO A 172 4.23 3.84 3.80
N GLU A 173 4.09 2.59 3.36
CA GLU A 173 3.51 1.50 4.12
C GLU A 173 3.77 0.17 3.38
N LYS A 174 3.86 -0.93 4.14
CA LYS A 174 4.06 -2.26 3.57
C LYS A 174 2.84 -2.72 2.78
N SER A 175 3.07 -3.22 1.57
CA SER A 175 2.02 -3.78 0.73
C SER A 175 1.51 -5.11 1.32
N ASP A 176 0.20 -5.32 1.32
CA ASP A 176 -0.43 -6.60 1.68
C ASP A 176 -0.60 -7.49 0.44
N HIS A 177 -0.93 -6.86 -0.69
CA HIS A 177 -0.95 -7.42 -2.04
C HIS A 177 -0.77 -6.26 -3.03
N TYR A 178 -0.48 -6.55 -4.30
CA TYR A 178 -0.38 -5.51 -5.32
C TYR A 178 -0.73 -5.99 -6.71
N HIS A 179 -1.07 -5.03 -7.56
CA HIS A 179 -1.05 -5.13 -9.01
C HIS A 179 0.28 -4.61 -9.55
N LEU A 180 0.88 -5.35 -10.48
CA LEU A 180 2.15 -4.97 -11.10
C LEU A 180 2.00 -4.86 -12.61
N TYR A 181 2.53 -3.78 -13.16
CA TYR A 181 2.57 -3.51 -14.59
C TYR A 181 4.04 -3.37 -14.98
N TRP A 182 4.46 -4.01 -16.05
CA TRP A 182 5.87 -4.01 -16.44
C TRP A 182 6.05 -4.08 -17.95
N GLY A 183 7.14 -3.51 -18.42
CA GLY A 183 7.48 -3.43 -19.84
C GLY A 183 8.50 -2.32 -20.09
N ASP A 184 8.73 -2.01 -21.36
CA ASP A 184 9.82 -1.12 -21.76
C ASP A 184 9.37 0.31 -22.10
N ASP A 185 8.05 0.56 -22.08
CA ASP A 185 7.44 1.87 -22.31
C ASP A 185 6.67 2.34 -21.06
N ARG A 186 7.25 3.28 -20.32
CA ARG A 186 6.67 3.88 -19.12
C ARG A 186 5.26 4.43 -19.35
N ALA A 187 5.03 5.11 -20.48
CA ALA A 187 3.77 5.79 -20.74
C ALA A 187 2.67 4.78 -21.11
N ALA A 188 3.00 3.81 -21.97
CA ALA A 188 2.05 2.77 -22.35
C ALA A 188 1.53 1.96 -21.14
N LEU A 189 2.36 1.74 -20.11
CA LEU A 189 1.97 1.06 -18.87
C LEU A 189 0.96 1.86 -18.01
N LEU A 190 0.89 3.19 -18.17
CA LEU A 190 -0.11 4.02 -17.51
C LEU A 190 -1.46 3.96 -18.24
N ASP A 191 -1.44 3.74 -19.54
CA ASP A 191 -2.63 3.55 -20.37
C ASP A 191 -3.21 2.12 -20.22
N GLU A 192 -2.42 1.16 -19.73
CA GLU A 192 -2.87 -0.20 -19.42
C GLU A 192 -3.73 -0.23 -18.15
N VAL A 193 -5.02 -0.52 -18.35
CA VAL A 193 -6.06 -0.57 -17.32
C VAL A 193 -6.90 -1.85 -17.37
N THR A 194 -6.53 -2.80 -18.24
CA THR A 194 -7.29 -4.04 -18.50
C THR A 194 -6.59 -5.27 -17.95
N ASN A 195 -5.27 -5.37 -18.09
CA ASN A 195 -4.45 -6.43 -17.52
C ASN A 195 -3.61 -5.87 -16.37
N TRP A 196 -3.80 -6.46 -15.19
CA TRP A 196 -3.23 -6.04 -13.91
C TRP A 196 -2.86 -7.27 -13.09
N PRO A 197 -1.79 -7.98 -13.50
CA PRO A 197 -1.30 -9.15 -12.79
C PRO A 197 -1.14 -8.88 -11.30
N THR A 198 -1.67 -9.78 -10.48
CA THR A 198 -1.87 -9.56 -9.05
C THR A 198 -1.12 -10.58 -8.23
N TYR A 199 -0.47 -10.10 -7.17
CA TYR A 199 0.41 -10.91 -6.36
C TYR A 199 0.11 -10.75 -4.88
N TYR A 200 0.12 -11.88 -4.17
CA TYR A 200 0.01 -11.98 -2.71
C TYR A 200 1.30 -12.58 -2.14
N PRO A 201 1.60 -12.45 -0.84
CA PRO A 201 2.78 -13.05 -0.25
C PRO A 201 2.81 -14.57 -0.45
N SER A 202 3.95 -15.11 -0.88
CA SER A 202 4.15 -16.56 -1.10
C SER A 202 3.96 -17.41 0.17
N ALA A 203 3.95 -16.78 1.35
CA ALA A 203 3.69 -17.44 2.63
C ALA A 203 2.19 -17.72 2.88
N LEU A 204 1.28 -17.08 2.15
CA LEU A 204 -0.16 -17.33 2.28
C LEU A 204 -0.56 -18.60 1.53
N SER A 205 -1.42 -19.38 2.17
CA SER A 205 -2.15 -20.47 1.51
C SER A 205 -3.27 -19.94 0.62
N ALA A 206 -3.74 -20.77 -0.31
CA ALA A 206 -4.91 -20.49 -1.13
C ALA A 206 -6.13 -20.07 -0.29
N ASP A 207 -6.45 -20.80 0.78
CA ASP A 207 -7.59 -20.50 1.66
C ASP A 207 -7.45 -19.12 2.33
N GLN A 208 -6.24 -18.73 2.70
CA GLN A 208 -5.98 -17.39 3.25
C GLN A 208 -6.18 -16.32 2.19
N ILE A 209 -5.70 -16.52 0.96
CA ILE A 209 -5.92 -15.57 -0.15
C ILE A 209 -7.42 -15.42 -0.44
N VAL A 210 -8.17 -16.52 -0.46
CA VAL A 210 -9.64 -16.48 -0.62
C VAL A 210 -10.28 -15.66 0.51
N ALA A 211 -9.90 -15.93 1.76
CA ALA A 211 -10.43 -15.21 2.91
C ALA A 211 -10.16 -13.69 2.82
N GLU A 212 -8.92 -13.30 2.51
CA GLU A 212 -8.54 -11.89 2.31
C GLU A 212 -9.36 -11.26 1.17
N MET A 213 -9.45 -11.91 0.01
CA MET A 213 -10.20 -11.39 -1.14
C MET A 213 -11.71 -11.26 -0.90
N THR A 214 -12.29 -12.05 0.02
CA THR A 214 -13.69 -11.94 0.43
C THR A 214 -13.94 -10.95 1.56
N ALA A 215 -12.90 -10.54 2.29
CA ALA A 215 -13.01 -9.51 3.33
C ALA A 215 -13.04 -8.08 2.77
N HIS A 216 -12.67 -7.92 1.50
CA HIS A 216 -12.61 -6.65 0.75
C HIS A 216 -13.73 -6.51 -0.28
#